data_AF-A0A951YU81-F1
#
_entry.id   AF-A0A951YU81-F1
#
_cell.length_a   1.000
_cell.length_b   1.000
_cell.length_c   1.000
_cell.angle_alpha   90.00
_cell.angle_beta   90.00
_cell.angle_gamma   90.00
#
_symmetry.space_group_name_H-M   'P 1'
#
loop_
_entity.id
_entity.type
_entity.pdbx_description
1 polymer ?
#
loop_
_entity_poly.entity_id
_entity_poly.type
_entity_poly.pdbx_seq_one_letter_code
_entity_poly.pdbx_strand_id
1 'polypeptide(L)'
;MLDETRSDFSRLRERAGISVEALAPLAGYSLATIYRWERGEAMPRQAVLKVLEDLVRGRGAMPPKESGFRFIDLFAGIGGIRGGFEPLGGKCVFTSEWDRFARTTYSANFPHDDHEIAGDITKIEARDIPEHDLLLAGFPCQPFSIAGVSKKNALGRAHGFADETRQLVYN
;
A
#
# COMPACT_ATOMS: atom_id res chain seq x y z
N MET A 1 -0.36 19.33 -38.41
CA MET A 1 -1.70 19.83 -38.04
C MET A 1 -1.92 19.39 -36.61
N LEU A 2 -1.67 20.26 -35.64
CA LEU A 2 -1.77 19.94 -34.22
C LEU A 2 -3.25 19.99 -33.84
N ASP A 3 -3.74 18.92 -33.21
CA ASP A 3 -5.13 18.77 -32.80
C ASP A 3 -5.48 19.76 -31.66
N GLU A 4 -6.16 20.85 -32.02
CA GLU A 4 -6.58 21.92 -31.09
C GLU A 4 -7.78 21.51 -30.20
N THR A 5 -8.31 20.29 -30.32
CA THR A 5 -9.50 19.87 -29.54
C THR A 5 -9.18 19.19 -28.21
N ARG A 6 -7.91 18.93 -27.89
CA ARG A 6 -7.51 18.14 -26.71
C ARG A 6 -7.12 19.03 -25.54
N SER A 7 -7.76 18.82 -24.38
CA SER A 7 -7.40 19.51 -23.14
C SER A 7 -6.02 19.08 -22.61
N ASP A 8 -5.41 19.91 -21.77
CA ASP A 8 -4.16 19.58 -21.07
C ASP A 8 -4.30 18.31 -20.22
N PHE A 9 -5.48 18.11 -19.64
CA PHE A 9 -5.82 16.89 -18.91
C PHE A 9 -5.79 15.65 -19.79
N SER A 10 -6.37 15.71 -20.99
CA SER A 10 -6.39 14.61 -21.96
C SER A 10 -4.97 14.16 -22.30
N ARG A 11 -4.09 15.13 -22.60
CA ARG A 11 -2.67 14.87 -22.90
C ARG A 11 -1.94 14.25 -21.72
N LEU A 12 -2.21 14.72 -20.50
CA LEU A 12 -1.56 14.21 -19.29
C LEU A 12 -2.02 12.77 -18.98
N ARG A 13 -3.31 12.47 -19.11
CA ARG A 13 -3.87 11.13 -18.92
C ARG A 13 -3.28 10.13 -19.91
N GLU A 14 -3.16 10.51 -21.17
CA GLU A 14 -2.60 9.63 -22.19
C GLU A 14 -1.12 9.34 -21.98
N ARG A 15 -0.35 10.34 -21.57
CA ARG A 15 1.03 10.13 -21.14
C ARG A 15 1.14 9.23 -19.92
N ALA A 16 0.14 9.25 -19.03
CA ALA A 16 0.04 8.33 -17.90
C ALA A 16 -0.37 6.90 -18.32
N GLY A 17 -0.76 6.67 -19.57
CA GLY A 17 -1.14 5.35 -20.07
C GLY A 17 -2.43 4.78 -19.49
N ILE A 18 -3.27 5.60 -18.86
CA ILE A 18 -4.48 5.18 -18.15
C ILE A 18 -5.74 5.51 -18.96
N SER A 19 -6.70 4.58 -19.06
CA SER A 19 -7.97 4.86 -19.74
C SER A 19 -8.91 5.74 -18.90
N VAL A 20 -9.94 6.32 -19.51
CA VAL A 20 -10.95 7.12 -18.79
C VAL A 20 -11.71 6.23 -17.79
N GLU A 21 -11.99 5.00 -18.19
CA GLU A 21 -12.69 3.98 -17.40
C GLU A 21 -11.89 3.55 -16.18
N ALA A 22 -10.56 3.44 -16.32
CA ALA A 22 -9.67 3.11 -15.21
C ALA A 22 -9.44 4.31 -14.28
N LEU A 23 -9.39 5.53 -14.83
CA LEU A 23 -9.14 6.74 -14.04
C LEU A 23 -10.33 7.12 -13.15
N ALA A 24 -11.57 6.93 -13.60
CA ALA A 24 -12.77 7.30 -12.86
C ALA A 24 -12.83 6.73 -11.42
N PRO A 25 -12.71 5.41 -11.19
CA PRO A 25 -12.69 4.84 -9.85
C PRO A 25 -11.45 5.26 -9.04
N LEU A 26 -10.28 5.35 -9.69
CA LEU A 26 -9.04 5.76 -9.02
C LEU A 26 -9.07 7.22 -8.54
N ALA A 27 -9.70 8.10 -9.31
CA ALA A 27 -9.84 9.51 -8.96
C ALA A 27 -11.05 9.78 -8.05
N GLY A 28 -11.98 8.83 -7.91
CA GLY A 28 -13.21 8.98 -7.13
C GLY A 28 -14.27 9.86 -7.81
N TYR A 29 -14.34 9.87 -9.14
CA TYR A 29 -15.29 10.69 -9.92
C TYR A 29 -16.08 9.85 -10.92
N SER A 30 -17.25 10.35 -11.31
CA SER A 30 -18.05 9.74 -12.37
C SER A 30 -17.37 9.88 -13.74
N LEU A 31 -17.63 8.94 -14.66
CA LEU A 31 -17.18 9.03 -16.05
C LEU A 31 -17.59 10.35 -16.70
N ALA A 32 -18.83 10.82 -16.44
CA ALA A 32 -19.32 12.09 -16.96
C ALA A 32 -18.44 13.27 -16.52
N THR A 33 -17.96 13.25 -15.27
CA THR A 33 -17.03 14.27 -14.76
C THR A 33 -15.67 14.20 -15.47
N ILE A 34 -15.12 13.00 -15.66
CA ILE A 34 -13.84 12.83 -16.38
C ILE A 34 -13.96 13.30 -17.84
N TYR A 35 -15.04 12.95 -18.53
CA TYR A 35 -15.27 13.37 -19.92
C TYR A 35 -15.43 14.88 -20.07
N ARG A 36 -15.97 15.59 -19.06
CA ARG A 36 -15.97 17.07 -19.06
C ARG A 36 -14.54 17.63 -19.01
N TRP A 37 -13.63 17.00 -18.29
CA TRP A 37 -12.22 17.38 -18.26
C TRP A 37 -11.50 17.06 -19.57
N GLU A 38 -11.81 15.92 -20.21
CA GLU A 38 -11.28 15.58 -21.55
C GLU A 38 -11.64 16.65 -22.59
N ARG A 39 -12.87 17.17 -22.54
CA ARG A 39 -13.34 18.24 -23.43
C ARG A 39 -12.93 19.66 -23.02
N GLY A 40 -12.24 19.81 -21.89
CA GLY A 40 -11.85 21.14 -21.37
C GLY A 40 -13.01 21.97 -20.81
N GLU A 41 -14.18 21.39 -20.57
CA GLU A 41 -15.38 22.06 -20.04
C GLU A 41 -15.31 22.33 -18.53
N ALA A 42 -14.36 21.71 -17.83
CA ALA A 42 -14.11 21.90 -16.41
C ALA A 42 -12.63 21.63 -16.09
N MET A 43 -12.13 22.25 -15.01
CA MET A 43 -10.79 21.93 -14.51
C MET A 43 -10.82 20.72 -13.56
N PRO A 44 -9.88 19.77 -13.72
CA PRO A 44 -9.65 18.72 -12.74
C PRO A 44 -9.16 19.29 -11.40
N ARG A 45 -9.45 18.57 -10.31
CA ARG A 45 -8.82 18.89 -9.02
C ARG A 45 -7.30 18.62 -9.08
N GLN A 46 -6.54 19.44 -8.35
CA GLN A 46 -5.09 19.29 -8.25
C GLN A 46 -4.64 17.88 -7.80
N ALA A 47 -5.40 17.24 -6.91
CA ALA A 47 -5.12 15.87 -6.49
C ALA A 47 -5.14 14.87 -7.68
N VAL A 48 -6.06 15.04 -8.62
CA VAL A 48 -6.16 14.18 -9.81
C VAL A 48 -5.00 14.42 -10.76
N LEU A 49 -4.63 15.69 -10.97
CA LEU A 49 -3.46 16.05 -11.78
C LEU A 49 -2.18 15.44 -11.19
N LYS A 50 -2.01 15.53 -9.86
CA LYS A 50 -0.88 14.92 -9.16
C LYS A 50 -0.85 13.40 -9.34
N VAL A 51 -1.99 12.71 -9.29
CA VAL A 51 -2.07 11.27 -9.58
C VAL A 51 -1.58 10.97 -10.98
N LEU A 52 -2.06 11.70 -11.99
CA LEU A 52 -1.61 11.50 -13.38
C LEU A 52 -0.11 11.83 -13.55
N GLU A 53 0.40 12.88 -12.92
CA GLU A 53 1.83 13.19 -12.92
C GLU A 53 2.67 12.09 -12.27
N ASP A 54 2.19 11.53 -11.15
CA ASP A 54 2.87 10.41 -10.47
C ASP A 54 2.86 9.15 -11.36
N LEU A 55 1.77 8.88 -12.08
CA LEU A 55 1.70 7.82 -13.09
C LEU A 55 2.68 8.05 -14.24
N VAL A 56 2.74 9.26 -14.80
CA VAL A 56 3.72 9.63 -15.86
C VAL A 56 5.15 9.45 -15.39
N ARG A 57 5.43 9.73 -14.11
CA ARG A 57 6.75 9.56 -13.49
C ARG A 57 7.08 8.09 -13.15
N GLY A 58 6.21 7.14 -13.49
CA GLY A 58 6.41 5.72 -13.20
C GLY A 58 6.18 5.35 -11.73
N ARG A 59 5.62 6.27 -10.91
CA ARG A 59 5.26 6.02 -9.50
C ARG A 59 3.87 5.38 -9.33
N GLY A 60 3.39 4.70 -10.38
CA GLY A 60 2.17 3.92 -10.39
C GLY A 60 1.99 3.14 -11.68
N ALA A 61 3.10 2.73 -12.31
CA ALA A 61 3.04 1.88 -13.49
C ALA A 61 2.31 0.57 -13.13
N MET A 62 1.40 0.17 -14.02
CA MET A 62 0.83 -1.17 -14.04
C MET A 62 1.98 -2.19 -13.95
N PRO A 63 1.90 -3.21 -13.07
CA PRO A 63 3.05 -4.03 -12.75
C PRO A 63 3.65 -4.70 -14.00
N PRO A 64 4.98 -4.90 -14.04
CA PRO A 64 5.62 -5.67 -15.09
C PRO A 64 4.97 -7.05 -15.21
N LYS A 65 4.82 -7.54 -16.45
CA LYS A 65 4.15 -8.80 -16.78
C LYS A 65 4.84 -10.04 -16.18
N GLU A 66 6.05 -9.89 -15.65
CA GLU A 66 6.79 -10.95 -14.96
C GLU A 66 7.21 -10.45 -13.57
N SER A 67 6.75 -11.15 -12.54
CA SER A 67 7.09 -10.91 -11.15
C SER A 67 8.58 -11.16 -10.92
N GLY A 68 9.33 -10.12 -10.56
CA GLY A 68 10.79 -10.20 -10.38
C GLY A 68 11.22 -10.87 -9.08
N PHE A 69 10.33 -10.98 -8.09
CA PHE A 69 10.57 -11.64 -6.79
C PHE A 69 9.25 -11.80 -6.01
N ARG A 70 9.26 -12.68 -5.02
CA ARG A 70 8.18 -12.93 -4.05
C ARG A 70 8.54 -12.35 -2.70
N PHE A 71 7.57 -11.78 -2.00
CA PHE A 71 7.77 -11.29 -0.64
C PHE A 71 6.61 -11.65 0.29
N ILE A 72 6.89 -11.61 1.58
CA ILE A 72 5.87 -11.69 2.64
C ILE A 72 5.82 -10.37 3.42
N ASP A 73 4.65 -10.04 3.95
CA ASP A 73 4.39 -8.79 4.69
C ASP A 73 3.88 -9.08 6.11
N LEU A 74 4.79 -8.99 7.08
CA LEU A 74 4.52 -9.27 8.50
C LEU A 74 4.30 -7.96 9.27
N PHE A 75 3.33 -7.94 10.18
CA PHE A 75 2.90 -6.72 10.86
C PHE A 75 2.50 -5.65 9.82
N ALA A 76 1.73 -6.09 8.83
CA ALA A 76 1.53 -5.38 7.57
C ALA A 76 0.82 -4.02 7.72
N GLY A 77 0.08 -3.83 8.82
CA GLY A 77 -0.75 -2.66 9.04
C GLY A 77 -1.74 -2.47 7.89
N ILE A 78 -1.71 -1.30 7.26
CA ILE A 78 -2.53 -0.99 6.08
C ILE A 78 -1.79 -1.22 4.74
N GLY A 79 -0.60 -1.83 4.78
CA GLY A 79 0.23 -2.20 3.62
C GLY A 79 1.15 -1.09 3.11
N GLY A 80 1.61 -0.22 4.01
CA GLY A 80 2.51 0.88 3.65
C GLY A 80 3.85 0.41 3.08
N ILE A 81 4.43 -0.67 3.64
CA ILE A 81 5.70 -1.23 3.15
C ILE A 81 5.48 -1.93 1.80
N ARG A 82 4.46 -2.81 1.72
CA ARG A 82 4.04 -3.47 0.48
C ARG A 82 3.89 -2.52 -0.70
N GLY A 83 3.25 -1.36 -0.51
CA GLY A 83 3.04 -0.37 -1.56
C GLY A 83 4.34 0.14 -2.22
N GLY A 84 5.50 -0.01 -1.56
CA GLY A 84 6.80 0.31 -2.16
C GLY A 84 7.40 -0.81 -3.02
N PHE A 85 7.01 -2.07 -2.79
CA PHE A 85 7.62 -3.25 -3.44
C PHE A 85 6.80 -3.79 -4.60
N GLU A 86 5.46 -3.70 -4.57
CA GLU A 86 4.63 -4.16 -5.70
C GLU A 86 4.94 -3.44 -7.02
N PRO A 87 5.14 -2.10 -7.06
CA PRO A 87 5.48 -1.41 -8.30
C PRO A 87 6.84 -1.84 -8.89
N LEU A 88 7.71 -2.43 -8.06
CA LEU A 88 9.01 -2.96 -8.48
C LEU A 88 8.92 -4.39 -9.05
N GLY A 89 7.69 -4.92 -9.24
CA GLY A 89 7.45 -6.27 -9.71
C GLY A 89 7.46 -7.33 -8.60
N GLY A 90 7.38 -6.93 -7.34
CA GLY A 90 7.24 -7.86 -6.22
C GLY A 90 5.83 -8.44 -6.12
N LYS A 91 5.71 -9.76 -5.90
CA LYS A 91 4.44 -10.42 -5.57
C LYS A 91 4.36 -10.68 -4.06
N CYS A 92 3.34 -10.13 -3.39
CA CYS A 92 3.02 -10.51 -2.01
C CYS A 92 2.40 -11.92 -2.01
N VAL A 93 3.04 -12.87 -1.33
CA VAL A 93 2.56 -14.28 -1.26
C VAL A 93 2.04 -14.67 0.13
N PHE A 94 2.21 -13.80 1.12
CA PHE A 94 1.69 -14.00 2.47
C PHE A 94 1.64 -12.67 3.22
N THR A 95 0.56 -12.45 3.95
CA THR A 95 0.35 -11.25 4.78
C THR A 95 -0.08 -11.67 6.18
N SER A 96 0.52 -11.09 7.21
CA SER A 96 0.07 -11.21 8.60
C SER A 96 -0.20 -9.84 9.22
N GLU A 97 -1.42 -9.65 9.69
CA GLU A 97 -1.87 -8.47 10.41
C GLU A 97 -2.97 -8.86 11.40
N TRP A 98 -2.75 -8.59 12.69
CA TRP A 98 -3.68 -8.97 13.76
C TRP A 98 -4.81 -7.95 13.98
N ASP A 99 -4.61 -6.68 13.64
CA ASP A 99 -5.57 -5.61 13.92
C ASP A 99 -6.70 -5.62 12.88
N ARG A 100 -7.93 -5.79 13.35
CA ARG A 100 -9.11 -5.91 12.50
C ARG A 100 -9.33 -4.69 11.61
N PHE A 101 -9.05 -3.48 12.10
CA PHE A 101 -9.27 -2.26 11.34
C PHE A 101 -8.20 -2.10 10.26
N ALA A 102 -6.95 -2.38 10.60
CA ALA A 102 -5.85 -2.40 9.65
C ALA A 102 -6.11 -3.39 8.50
N ARG A 103 -6.56 -4.61 8.82
CA ARG A 103 -6.97 -5.62 7.81
C ARG A 103 -8.05 -5.10 6.87
N THR A 104 -9.05 -4.39 7.39
CA THR A 104 -10.14 -3.84 6.57
C THR A 104 -9.59 -2.84 5.53
N THR A 105 -8.71 -1.94 5.96
CA THR A 105 -8.06 -0.99 5.06
C THR A 105 -7.09 -1.67 4.10
N TYR A 106 -6.33 -2.66 4.58
CA TYR A 106 -5.41 -3.46 3.77
C TYR A 106 -6.17 -4.14 2.62
N SER A 107 -7.24 -4.89 2.90
CA SER A 107 -8.05 -5.54 1.87
C SER A 107 -8.68 -4.54 0.89
N ALA A 108 -9.02 -3.33 1.34
CA ALA A 108 -9.52 -2.28 0.46
C ALA A 108 -8.44 -1.75 -0.50
N ASN A 109 -7.18 -1.73 -0.06
CA ASN A 109 -6.02 -1.32 -0.88
C ASN A 109 -5.56 -2.43 -1.83
N PHE A 110 -5.69 -3.70 -1.43
CA PHE A 110 -5.26 -4.89 -2.19
C PHE A 110 -6.42 -5.88 -2.41
N PRO A 111 -7.47 -5.50 -3.17
CA PRO A 111 -8.69 -6.30 -3.33
C PRO A 111 -8.52 -7.54 -4.21
N HIS A 112 -7.34 -7.71 -4.84
CA HIS A 112 -7.06 -8.78 -5.80
C HIS A 112 -6.05 -9.81 -5.27
N ASP A 113 -5.83 -9.83 -3.95
CA ASP A 113 -4.96 -10.81 -3.32
C ASP A 113 -5.47 -12.23 -3.51
N ASP A 114 -4.52 -13.13 -3.78
CA ASP A 114 -4.75 -14.57 -3.92
C ASP A 114 -4.57 -15.34 -2.60
N HIS A 115 -4.36 -14.62 -1.50
CA HIS A 115 -4.19 -15.18 -0.16
C HIS A 115 -4.99 -14.38 0.87
N GLU A 116 -5.40 -15.05 1.95
CA GLU A 116 -6.05 -14.38 3.08
C GLU A 116 -5.03 -13.66 3.96
N ILE A 117 -5.46 -12.55 4.57
CA ILE A 117 -4.66 -11.88 5.61
C ILE A 117 -4.69 -12.73 6.87
N ALA A 118 -3.55 -13.34 7.19
CA ALA A 118 -3.35 -14.11 8.39
C ALA A 118 -3.40 -13.20 9.63
N GLY A 119 -3.87 -13.72 10.75
CA GLY A 119 -3.97 -12.97 12.00
C GLY A 119 -2.65 -12.91 12.75
N ASP A 120 -2.70 -13.31 14.01
CA ASP A 120 -1.57 -13.36 14.93
C ASP A 120 -0.45 -14.29 14.41
N ILE A 121 0.69 -13.70 14.04
CA ILE A 121 1.86 -14.41 13.49
C ILE A 121 2.44 -15.45 14.46
N THR A 122 2.22 -15.30 15.77
CA THR A 122 2.72 -16.25 16.77
C THR A 122 2.01 -17.60 16.74
N LYS A 123 0.89 -17.69 16.01
CA LYS A 123 0.08 -18.90 15.84
C LYS A 123 0.32 -19.61 14.51
N ILE A 124 1.29 -19.14 13.74
CA ILE A 124 1.56 -19.61 12.38
C ILE A 124 2.91 -20.29 12.41
N GLU A 125 2.94 -21.58 12.06
CA GLU A 125 4.18 -22.32 11.97
C GLU A 125 4.99 -21.82 10.79
N ALA A 126 6.31 -21.68 10.95
CA ALA A 126 7.19 -21.16 9.90
C ALA A 126 7.12 -21.98 8.59
N ARG A 127 6.84 -23.28 8.69
CA ARG A 127 6.66 -24.19 7.54
C ARG A 127 5.40 -23.92 6.72
N ASP A 128 4.40 -23.25 7.31
CA ASP A 128 3.14 -22.92 6.65
C ASP A 128 3.24 -21.58 5.89
N ILE A 129 4.34 -20.83 6.07
CA ILE A 129 4.63 -19.62 5.33
C ILE A 129 5.20 -20.01 3.94
N PRO A 130 4.59 -19.55 2.84
CA PRO A 130 5.09 -19.84 1.49
C PRO A 130 6.52 -19.38 1.26
N GLU A 131 7.23 -20.07 0.36
CA GLU A 131 8.57 -19.66 -0.09
C GLU A 131 8.56 -18.22 -0.62
N HIS A 132 9.61 -17.46 -0.29
CA HIS A 132 9.72 -16.04 -0.62
C HIS A 132 11.18 -15.61 -0.66
N ASP A 133 11.46 -14.57 -1.44
CA ASP A 133 12.80 -13.99 -1.58
C ASP A 133 13.05 -12.90 -0.53
N LEU A 134 11.99 -12.17 -0.14
CA LEU A 134 12.07 -11.06 0.80
C LEU A 134 11.04 -11.20 1.92
N LEU A 135 11.47 -10.86 3.14
CA LEU A 135 10.61 -10.71 4.31
C LEU A 135 10.51 -9.24 4.67
N LEU A 136 9.30 -8.69 4.58
CA LEU A 136 8.98 -7.34 5.04
C LEU A 136 8.39 -7.46 6.45
N ALA A 137 8.89 -6.68 7.41
CA ALA A 137 8.37 -6.71 8.77
C ALA A 137 8.37 -5.32 9.42
N GLY A 138 7.17 -4.81 9.70
CA GLY A 138 6.94 -3.55 10.42
C GLY A 138 6.73 -3.75 11.93
N PHE A 139 7.59 -4.52 12.61
CA PHE A 139 7.33 -4.92 13.99
C PHE A 139 7.23 -3.72 14.97
N PRO A 140 6.32 -3.78 15.96
CA PRO A 140 6.09 -2.66 16.87
C PRO A 140 7.30 -2.41 17.78
N CYS A 141 7.93 -1.25 17.64
CA CYS A 141 9.08 -0.80 18.46
C CYS A 141 8.68 -0.28 19.87
N GLN A 142 7.48 -0.62 20.35
CA GLN A 142 6.90 -0.08 21.59
C GLN A 142 7.71 -0.33 22.89
N PRO A 143 8.56 -1.37 23.02
CA PRO A 143 9.42 -1.51 24.19
C PRO A 143 10.64 -0.58 24.18
N PHE A 144 11.02 -0.03 23.02
CA PHE A 144 12.31 0.63 22.80
C PHE A 144 12.18 2.11 22.42
N SER A 145 10.99 2.60 22.07
CA SER A 145 10.79 4.01 21.75
C SER A 145 10.83 4.90 22.99
N ILE A 146 11.40 6.10 22.88
CA ILE A 146 11.51 7.08 23.98
C ILE A 146 10.13 7.38 24.59
N ALA A 147 9.08 7.51 23.76
CA ALA A 147 7.71 7.71 24.20
C ALA A 147 7.13 6.49 24.94
N GLY A 148 7.46 5.27 24.51
CA GLY A 148 7.07 4.02 25.17
C GLY A 148 7.77 3.83 26.52
N VAL A 149 9.08 4.08 26.57
CA VAL A 149 9.91 4.03 27.79
C VAL A 149 9.45 5.09 28.80
N SER A 150 9.20 6.32 28.37
CA SER A 150 8.75 7.39 29.28
C SER A 150 7.38 7.10 29.91
N LYS A 151 6.45 6.51 29.15
CA LYS A 151 5.13 6.07 29.68
C LYS A 151 5.27 4.90 30.66
N LYS A 152 6.16 3.96 30.39
CA LYS A 152 6.40 2.79 31.26
C LYS A 152 7.10 3.17 32.56
N ASN A 153 8.09 4.06 32.49
CA ASN A 153 8.75 4.63 33.66
C ASN A 153 7.75 5.36 34.56
N ALA A 154 6.84 6.16 33.98
CA ALA A 154 5.78 6.84 34.74
C ALA A 154 4.78 5.87 35.40
N LEU A 155 4.66 4.64 34.90
CA LEU A 155 3.78 3.61 35.43
C LEU A 155 4.51 2.54 36.27
N GLY A 156 5.81 2.70 36.52
CA GLY A 156 6.63 1.72 37.26
C GLY A 156 6.75 0.36 36.57
N ARG A 157 6.58 0.29 35.24
CA ARG A 157 6.58 -0.96 34.47
C ARG A 157 7.92 -1.18 33.77
N ALA A 158 8.31 -2.45 33.61
CA ALA A 158 9.50 -2.83 32.87
C ALA A 158 9.42 -2.41 31.39
N HIS A 159 10.57 -2.11 30.78
CA HIS A 159 10.71 -1.65 29.40
C HIS A 159 11.86 -2.37 28.68
N GLY A 160 12.01 -2.13 27.37
CA GLY A 160 13.01 -2.83 26.55
C GLY A 160 12.79 -4.35 26.53
N PHE A 161 13.87 -5.12 26.61
CA PHE A 161 13.83 -6.59 26.63
C PHE A 161 13.24 -7.18 27.92
N ALA A 162 13.07 -6.37 28.98
CA ALA A 162 12.46 -6.80 30.24
C ALA A 162 10.93 -6.64 30.27
N ASP A 163 10.30 -6.13 29.19
CA ASP A 163 8.83 -6.08 29.11
C ASP A 163 8.24 -7.42 28.65
N GLU A 164 7.76 -8.20 29.61
CA GLU A 164 7.11 -9.51 29.41
C GLU A 164 5.78 -9.40 28.64
N THR A 165 5.12 -8.23 28.65
CA THR A 165 3.77 -8.10 28.06
C THR A 165 3.78 -7.83 26.55
N ARG A 166 4.94 -7.55 25.97
CA ARG A 166 5.12 -7.20 24.55
C ARG A 166 6.48 -7.64 24.02
N GLN A 167 6.90 -8.85 24.38
CA GLN A 167 8.11 -9.45 23.84
C GLN A 167 8.03 -9.47 22.31
N LEU A 168 9.06 -8.87 21.67
CA LEU A 168 9.36 -9.17 20.28
C LEU A 168 9.53 -10.69 20.22
N VAL A 169 8.69 -11.32 19.41
CA VAL A 169 8.50 -12.78 19.33
C VAL A 169 9.84 -13.54 19.40
N TYR A 170 10.10 -14.19 20.54
CA TYR A 170 11.09 -15.24 20.71
C TYR A 170 10.52 -16.25 21.71
N ASN A 171 10.23 -17.46 21.24
CA ASN A 171 10.08 -18.65 22.08
C ASN A 171 11.40 -19.42 22.06
#